data_AF-A0A5R2MVE3-F1
#
_entry.id   AF-A0A5R2MVE3-F1
#
_cell.length_a   1.000
_cell.length_b   1.000
_cell.length_c   1.000
_cell.angle_alpha   90.00
_cell.angle_beta   90.00
_cell.angle_gamma   90.00
#
_symmetry.space_group_name_H-M   'P 1'
#
loop_
_entity.id
_entity.type
_entity.pdbx_description
1 polymer ?
#
loop_
_entity_poly.entity_id
_entity_poly.type
_entity_poly.pdbx_seq_one_letter_code
_entity_poly.pdbx_strand_id
1 'polypeptide(L)'
;VAFDRALAAHSSSIPEAENLVLGEIRETASRFIGIDAALVHADIGTGYEDFDAVTSTWLPDLTARLLRVGGMAVSGTPLDHPQLQRLAPPPSVPADRYFICRRV
;
A
#
# COMPACT_ATOMS: atom_id res chain seq x y z
N VAL A 1 8.68 7.96 0.52
CA VAL A 1 8.63 7.75 -0.94
C VAL A 1 7.21 7.39 -1.34
N ALA A 2 6.65 8.08 -2.33
CA ALA A 2 5.35 7.85 -2.93
C ALA A 2 5.52 7.25 -4.33
N PHE A 3 4.61 6.36 -4.71
CA PHE A 3 4.62 5.66 -5.99
C PHE A 3 3.30 5.94 -6.73
N ASP A 4 3.38 6.31 -8.01
CA ASP A 4 2.20 6.54 -8.83
C ASP A 4 2.48 6.23 -10.31
N ARG A 5 1.44 6.00 -11.10
CA ARG A 5 1.57 5.82 -12.56
C ARG A 5 1.76 7.14 -13.28
N ALA A 6 1.15 8.21 -12.77
CA ALA A 6 1.23 9.55 -13.35
C ALA A 6 1.13 10.61 -12.25
N LEU A 7 1.78 11.76 -12.47
CA LEU A 7 1.68 12.89 -11.56
C LEU A 7 0.37 13.66 -11.82
N ALA A 8 -0.63 13.40 -10.98
CA ALA A 8 -1.94 14.09 -11.01
C ALA A 8 -2.32 14.75 -9.67
N ALA A 9 -1.41 14.74 -8.69
CA ALA A 9 -1.63 15.36 -7.39
C ALA A 9 -1.72 16.90 -7.49
N HIS A 10 -2.51 17.50 -6.60
CA HIS A 10 -2.50 18.95 -6.41
C HIS A 10 -1.07 19.43 -6.08
N SER A 11 -0.68 20.60 -6.60
CA SER A 11 0.70 21.10 -6.49
C SER A 11 1.22 21.18 -5.05
N SER A 12 0.36 21.48 -4.08
CA SER A 12 0.71 21.51 -2.66
C SER A 12 0.96 20.13 -2.03
N SER A 13 0.66 19.04 -2.74
CA SER A 13 0.73 17.67 -2.27
C SER A 13 1.79 16.84 -3.01
N ILE A 14 2.49 17.45 -3.97
CA ILE A 14 3.57 16.79 -4.72
C ILE A 14 4.78 16.66 -3.78
N PRO A 15 5.28 15.44 -3.50
CA PRO A 15 6.50 15.26 -2.72
C PRO A 15 7.73 15.81 -3.44
N GLU A 16 8.82 16.01 -2.70
CA GLU A 16 10.14 16.27 -3.30
C GLU A 16 10.49 15.19 -4.34
N ALA A 17 11.25 15.56 -5.38
CA ALA A 17 11.50 14.69 -6.53
C ALA A 17 12.14 13.34 -6.15
N GLU A 18 13.03 13.32 -5.16
CA GLU A 18 13.66 12.11 -4.61
C GLU A 18 12.68 11.19 -3.85
N ASN A 19 11.51 11.71 -3.48
CA ASN A 19 10.45 11.01 -2.75
C ASN A 19 9.26 10.66 -3.64
N LEU A 20 9.34 10.84 -4.96
CA LEU A 20 8.31 10.47 -5.93
C LEU A 20 8.88 9.51 -6.98
N VAL A 21 8.25 8.36 -7.15
CA VAL A 21 8.62 7.38 -8.17
C VAL A 21 7.45 7.15 -9.11
N LEU A 22 7.63 7.49 -10.38
CA LEU A 22 6.62 7.30 -11.42
C LEU A 22 6.84 6.00 -12.20
N GLY A 23 5.75 5.32 -12.54
CA GLY A 23 5.73 4.10 -13.36
C GLY A 23 4.75 3.06 -12.84
N GLU A 24 4.79 1.83 -13.39
CA GLU A 24 3.93 0.76 -12.88
C GLU A 24 4.30 0.40 -11.43
N ILE A 25 3.39 0.68 -10.50
CA ILE A 25 3.63 0.62 -9.05
C ILE A 25 4.17 -0.75 -8.62
N ARG A 26 3.62 -1.83 -9.18
CA ARG A 26 4.08 -3.21 -8.93
C ARG A 26 5.57 -3.36 -9.22
N GLU A 27 6.06 -2.76 -10.30
CA GLU A 27 7.46 -2.86 -10.71
C GLU A 27 8.34 -1.87 -9.95
N THR A 28 7.91 -0.63 -9.81
CA THR A 28 8.72 0.45 -9.21
C THR A 28 8.89 0.26 -7.72
N ALA A 29 7.81 -0.05 -6.99
CA ALA A 29 7.89 -0.30 -5.55
C ALA A 29 8.62 -1.60 -5.22
N SER A 30 8.64 -2.60 -6.12
CA SER A 30 9.40 -3.84 -5.89
C SER A 30 10.91 -3.61 -5.73
N ARG A 31 11.43 -2.52 -6.31
CA ARG A 31 12.85 -2.12 -6.18
C ARG A 31 13.24 -1.68 -4.77
N PHE A 32 12.24 -1.43 -3.91
CA PHE A 32 12.43 -0.97 -2.53
C PHE A 32 12.27 -2.11 -1.50
N ILE A 33 12.12 -3.36 -1.94
CA ILE A 33 12.03 -4.50 -1.03
C ILE A 33 13.29 -4.57 -0.15
N GLY A 34 13.11 -4.74 1.16
CA GLY A 34 14.19 -4.68 2.14
C GLY A 34 14.49 -3.28 2.68
N ILE A 35 13.67 -2.27 2.37
CA ILE A 35 13.79 -0.92 2.94
C ILE A 35 13.42 -0.82 4.43
N ASP A 36 12.90 -1.89 5.03
CA ASP A 36 12.43 -1.90 6.42
C ASP A 36 11.40 -0.80 6.73
N ALA A 37 10.43 -0.61 5.83
CA ALA A 37 9.42 0.43 5.98
C ALA A 37 8.64 0.26 7.30
N ALA A 38 8.48 1.33 8.05
CA ALA A 38 7.64 1.34 9.24
C ALA A 38 6.13 1.36 8.90
N LEU A 39 5.78 1.92 7.74
CA LEU A 39 4.42 2.06 7.23
C LEU A 39 4.41 1.86 5.71
N VAL A 40 3.43 1.09 5.23
CA VAL A 40 3.02 1.05 3.82
C VAL A 40 1.55 1.46 3.77
N HIS A 41 1.26 2.49 2.98
CA HIS A 41 -0.10 2.94 2.72
C HIS A 41 -0.43 2.74 1.24
N ALA A 42 -1.50 2.00 0.95
CA ALA A 42 -1.91 1.66 -0.41
C ALA A 42 -3.38 2.04 -0.66
N ASP A 43 -3.58 3.23 -1.23
CA ASP A 43 -4.89 3.72 -1.67
C ASP A 43 -4.92 3.79 -3.20
N ILE A 44 -4.87 2.61 -3.80
CA ILE A 44 -4.82 2.41 -5.26
C ILE A 44 -5.96 1.50 -5.75
N GLY A 45 -6.91 1.21 -4.85
CA GLY A 45 -8.15 0.54 -5.20
C GLY A 45 -8.96 1.43 -6.13
N THR A 46 -9.49 0.83 -7.18
CA THR A 46 -10.21 1.53 -8.24
C THR A 46 -11.73 1.46 -8.05
N GLY A 47 -12.22 0.53 -7.23
CA GLY A 47 -13.64 0.23 -7.09
C GLY A 47 -14.22 -0.60 -8.24
N TYR A 48 -13.40 -0.92 -9.25
CA TYR A 48 -13.75 -1.81 -10.34
C TYR A 48 -13.19 -3.20 -10.07
N GLU A 49 -14.06 -4.19 -9.99
CA GLU A 49 -13.72 -5.56 -9.57
C GLU A 49 -12.55 -6.15 -10.38
N ASP A 50 -12.53 -5.97 -11.70
CA ASP A 50 -11.48 -6.51 -12.57
C ASP A 50 -10.09 -5.94 -12.26
N PHE A 51 -9.99 -4.64 -12.03
CA PHE A 51 -8.72 -3.98 -11.73
C PHE A 51 -8.26 -4.25 -10.30
N ASP A 52 -9.20 -4.33 -9.36
CA ASP A 52 -8.92 -4.61 -7.96
C ASP A 52 -8.52 -6.09 -7.77
N ALA A 53 -9.09 -7.00 -8.57
CA ALA A 53 -8.67 -8.41 -8.64
C ALA A 53 -7.21 -8.53 -9.08
N VAL A 54 -6.80 -7.80 -10.13
CA VAL A 54 -5.39 -7.77 -10.56
C VAL A 54 -4.49 -7.23 -9.46
N THR A 55 -4.88 -6.14 -8.80
CA THR A 55 -4.11 -5.54 -7.70
C THR A 55 -3.93 -6.50 -6.53
N SER A 56 -4.96 -7.27 -6.21
CA SER A 56 -4.97 -8.26 -5.14
C SER A 56 -3.99 -9.42 -5.38
N THR A 57 -3.59 -9.68 -6.64
CA THR A 57 -2.62 -10.75 -6.96
C THR A 57 -1.18 -10.45 -6.53
N TRP A 58 -0.83 -9.18 -6.29
CA TRP A 58 0.56 -8.78 -6.02
C TRP A 58 0.72 -7.81 -4.85
N LEU A 59 -0.29 -7.00 -4.53
CA LEU A 59 -0.20 -5.98 -3.49
C LEU A 59 0.06 -6.55 -2.08
N PRO A 60 -0.57 -7.66 -1.65
CA PRO A 60 -0.33 -8.21 -0.32
C PRO A 60 1.12 -8.69 -0.10
N ASP A 61 1.69 -9.44 -1.06
CA ASP A 61 3.08 -9.91 -1.01
C ASP A 61 4.07 -8.74 -1.02
N LEU A 62 3.89 -7.80 -1.95
CA LEU A 62 4.75 -6.62 -2.04
C LEU A 62 4.73 -5.83 -0.74
N THR A 63 3.55 -5.61 -0.16
CA THR A 63 3.40 -4.91 1.12
C THR A 63 4.15 -5.61 2.25
N ALA A 64 4.02 -6.94 2.35
CA ALA A 64 4.71 -7.72 3.37
C ALA A 64 6.25 -7.69 3.23
N ARG A 65 6.76 -7.55 2.01
CA ARG A 65 8.21 -7.50 1.71
C ARG A 65 8.82 -6.10 1.84
N LEU A 66 8.00 -5.05 1.79
CA LEU A 66 8.42 -3.67 2.05
C LEU A 66 8.48 -3.37 3.55
N LEU A 67 7.58 -3.96 4.34
CA LEU A 67 7.47 -3.71 5.77
C LEU A 67 8.55 -4.40 6.59
N ARG A 68 9.09 -3.68 7.58
CA ARG A 68 9.81 -4.31 8.71
C ARG A 68 8.84 -5.11 9.58
N VAL A 69 9.35 -6.10 10.32
CA VAL A 69 8.57 -6.78 11.36
C VAL A 69 8.04 -5.77 12.39
N GLY A 70 6.75 -5.86 12.71
CA GLY A 70 6.03 -4.94 13.58
C GLY A 70 5.55 -3.65 12.90
N GLY A 71 5.93 -3.40 11.64
CA GLY A 71 5.44 -2.31 10.80
C GLY A 71 3.95 -2.44 10.45
N MET A 72 3.35 -1.37 9.96
CA MET A 72 1.91 -1.29 9.69
C MET A 72 1.62 -1.17 8.19
N ALA A 73 0.61 -1.89 7.72
CA ALA A 73 0.00 -1.68 6.42
C ALA A 73 -1.38 -1.03 6.61
N VAL A 74 -1.71 -0.08 5.74
CA VAL A 74 -3.06 0.48 5.62
C VAL A 74 -3.44 0.47 4.16
N SER A 75 -4.58 -0.12 3.81
CA SER A 75 -5.03 -0.17 2.41
C SER A 75 -6.53 0.01 2.28
N GLY A 76 -6.96 0.55 1.13
CA GLY A 76 -8.36 0.56 0.71
C GLY A 76 -8.87 -0.80 0.24
N THR A 77 -7.98 -1.76 -0.04
CA THR A 77 -8.33 -3.13 -0.45
C THR A 77 -7.78 -4.18 0.54
N PRO A 78 -8.33 -5.40 0.56
CA PRO A 78 -7.83 -6.47 1.42
C PRO A 78 -6.35 -6.81 1.16
N LEU A 79 -5.60 -7.08 2.25
CA LEU A 79 -4.19 -7.48 2.22
C LEU A 79 -4.01 -8.89 2.79
N ASP A 80 -4.60 -9.88 2.13
CA ASP A 80 -4.54 -11.27 2.58
C ASP A 80 -3.15 -11.87 2.36
N HIS A 81 -2.38 -12.00 3.44
CA HIS A 81 -1.02 -12.53 3.39
C HIS A 81 -0.64 -13.19 4.73
N PRO A 82 0.04 -14.37 4.75
CA PRO A 82 0.38 -15.08 5.99
C PRO A 82 1.22 -14.26 6.98
N GLN A 83 1.92 -13.25 6.48
CA GLN A 83 2.78 -12.36 7.26
C GLN A 83 2.12 -11.04 7.65
N LEU A 84 0.86 -10.82 7.28
CA LEU A 84 0.11 -9.61 7.61
C LEU A 84 -1.05 -9.99 8.53
N GLN A 85 -0.90 -9.68 9.81
CA GLN A 85 -1.97 -9.87 10.79
C GLN A 85 -2.95 -8.71 10.70
N ARG A 86 -4.21 -8.97 10.35
CA ARG A 86 -5.26 -7.95 10.34
C ARG A 86 -5.55 -7.43 11.75
N LEU A 87 -5.70 -6.11 11.86
CA LEU A 87 -6.07 -5.40 13.06
C LEU A 87 -7.49 -4.83 12.94
N ALA A 88 -8.15 -4.64 14.08
CA ALA A 88 -9.41 -3.90 14.11
C ALA A 88 -9.13 -2.43 13.76
N PRO A 89 -9.91 -1.82 12.85
CA PRO A 89 -9.78 -0.40 12.58
C PRO A 89 -10.25 0.43 13.80
N PRO A 90 -9.84 1.70 13.89
CA PRO A 90 -10.36 2.60 14.92
C PRO A 90 -11.88 2.67 14.88
N PRO A 91 -12.57 2.90 16.01
CA PRO A 91 -14.03 2.97 16.05
C PRO A 91 -14.65 4.01 15.11
N SER A 92 -13.89 5.03 14.73
CA SER A 92 -14.31 6.08 13.79
C SER A 92 -14.25 5.67 12.32
N VAL A 93 -13.72 4.48 12.00
CA VAL A 93 -13.50 4.01 10.64
C VAL A 93 -14.39 2.80 10.37
N PRO A 94 -15.27 2.84 9.34
CA PRO A 94 -16.04 1.68 8.94
C PRO A 94 -15.14 0.48 8.61
N ALA A 95 -15.53 -0.72 9.06
CA ALA A 95 -14.67 -1.91 9.05
C ALA A 95 -14.30 -2.42 7.64
N ASP A 96 -15.10 -2.03 6.65
CA ASP A 96 -14.99 -2.38 5.24
C ASP A 96 -14.29 -1.29 4.41
N ARG A 97 -14.02 -0.11 5.00
CA ARG A 97 -13.43 1.03 4.28
C ARG A 97 -11.92 1.03 4.25
N TYR A 98 -11.28 0.57 5.32
CA TYR A 98 -9.83 0.50 5.44
C TYR A 98 -9.39 -0.79 6.12
N PHE A 99 -8.38 -1.41 5.51
CA PHE A 99 -7.77 -2.66 5.94
C PHE A 99 -6.44 -2.31 6.62
N ILE A 100 -6.39 -2.50 7.94
CA ILE A 100 -5.20 -2.23 8.74
C ILE A 100 -4.57 -3.57 9.10
N CYS A 101 -3.27 -3.73 8.82
CA CYS A 101 -2.53 -4.94 9.14
C CYS A 101 -1.21 -4.61 9.84
N ARG A 102 -0.69 -5.55 10.62
CA ARG A 102 0.64 -5.52 11.18
C ARG A 102 1.49 -6.61 10.56
N ARG A 103 2.73 -6.28 10.20
CA ARG A 103 3.72 -7.26 9.78
C ARG A 103 4.15 -8.11 10.97
N VAL A 104 3.95 -9.42 10.89
CA VAL A 104 4.37 -10.42 11.89
C VAL A 104 5.50 -11.30 11.37
#